data_AF-A0A6B3HRT0-F1
#
_entry.id   AF-A0A6B3HRT0-F1
#
_cell.length_a   1.000
_cell.length_b   1.000
_cell.length_c   1.000
_cell.angle_alpha   90.00
_cell.angle_beta   90.00
_cell.angle_gamma   90.00
#
_symmetry.space_group_name_H-M   'P 1'
#
loop_
_entity.id
_entity.type
_entity.pdbx_description
1 polymer ?
#
loop_
_entity_poly.entity_id
_entity_poly.type
_entity_poly.pdbx_seq_one_letter_code
_entity_poly.pdbx_strand_id
1 'polypeptide(L)'
;GTWTIARRHWRYGAGEVHRSLSRTAFTRAVRRLLPAVTEHDLRPSPAGVRAQAVLKDGTLVDDFLIREAPHTVHVLNAPSPAATACLPIGREVARRALRRAQETGWRPPAVESGHCV
;
A
#
# COMPACT_ATOMS: atom_id res chain seq x y z
N GLY A 1 16.16 6.01 -6.12
CA GLY A 1 15.06 5.61 -5.24
C GLY A 1 15.11 4.12 -5.00
N THR A 2 14.39 3.34 -5.80
CA THR A 2 14.29 1.87 -5.67
C THR A 2 15.65 1.15 -5.62
N TRP A 3 16.58 1.52 -6.50
CA TRP A 3 17.93 0.95 -6.48
C TRP A 3 18.71 1.31 -5.21
N THR A 4 18.50 2.50 -4.68
CA THR A 4 19.15 2.97 -3.44
C THR A 4 18.66 2.16 -2.24
N ILE A 5 17.34 1.98 -2.11
CA ILE A 5 16.76 1.19 -1.01
C ILE A 5 17.12 -0.30 -1.14
N ALA A 6 17.08 -0.86 -2.35
CA ALA A 6 17.48 -2.25 -2.60
C ALA A 6 18.94 -2.49 -2.20
N ARG A 7 19.87 -1.61 -2.61
CA ARG A 7 21.28 -1.67 -2.22
C ARG A 7 21.50 -1.50 -0.72
N ARG A 8 20.67 -0.69 -0.03
CA ARG A 8 20.80 -0.48 1.42
C ARG A 8 20.26 -1.66 2.25
N HIS A 9 19.21 -2.33 1.76
CA HIS A 9 18.47 -3.35 2.52
C HIS A 9 18.55 -4.78 1.93
N TRP A 10 19.45 -5.05 0.98
CA TRP A 10 19.54 -6.35 0.30
C TRP A 10 19.69 -7.55 1.26
N ARG A 11 20.45 -7.40 2.35
CA ARG A 11 20.64 -8.46 3.35
C ARG A 11 19.33 -8.84 4.04
N TYR A 12 18.55 -7.83 4.39
CA TYR A 12 17.24 -8.01 5.00
C TYR A 12 16.27 -8.67 4.00
N GLY A 13 16.23 -8.17 2.76
CA GLY A 13 15.42 -8.74 1.69
C GLY A 13 15.76 -10.20 1.38
N ALA A 14 17.05 -10.56 1.31
CA ALA A 14 17.49 -11.95 1.12
C ALA A 14 17.00 -12.86 2.26
N GLY A 15 17.02 -12.36 3.51
CA GLY A 15 16.50 -13.08 4.66
C GLY A 15 14.98 -13.24 4.66
N GLU A 16 14.23 -12.32 4.06
CA GLU A 16 12.78 -12.49 3.82
C GLU A 16 12.51 -13.52 2.74
N VAL A 17 13.21 -13.44 1.60
CA VAL A 17 13.08 -14.42 0.52
C VAL A 17 13.36 -15.84 1.01
N HIS A 18 14.44 -16.03 1.78
CA HIS A 18 14.77 -17.32 2.36
C HIS A 18 13.64 -17.87 3.26
N ARG A 19 13.03 -17.02 4.10
CA ARG A 19 11.91 -17.42 4.96
C ARG A 19 10.64 -17.70 4.15
N SER A 20 10.39 -16.99 3.06
CA SER A 20 9.24 -17.24 2.17
C SER A 20 9.37 -18.55 1.40
N LEU A 21 10.61 -18.96 1.09
CA LEU A 21 10.87 -20.20 0.33
C LEU A 21 11.10 -21.43 1.22
N SER A 22 11.41 -21.27 2.50
CA SER A 22 11.68 -22.37 3.42
C SER A 22 10.65 -22.42 4.55
N ARG A 23 9.81 -23.47 4.54
CA ARG A 23 8.81 -23.75 5.58
C ARG A 23 9.46 -23.89 6.97
N THR A 24 10.61 -24.56 7.04
CA THR A 24 11.38 -24.71 8.29
C THR A 24 11.91 -23.37 8.79
N ALA A 25 12.48 -22.52 7.90
CA ALA A 25 12.97 -21.21 8.30
C ALA A 25 11.84 -20.28 8.75
N PHE A 26 10.68 -20.33 8.09
CA PHE A 26 9.48 -19.60 8.50
C PHE A 26 8.99 -20.06 9.87
N THR A 27 8.85 -21.38 10.09
CA THR A 27 8.43 -21.96 11.38
C THR A 27 9.34 -21.53 12.52
N ARG A 28 10.66 -21.57 12.30
CA ARG A 28 11.65 -21.10 13.29
C ARG A 28 11.48 -19.61 13.63
N ALA A 29 11.12 -18.78 12.65
CA ALA A 29 10.85 -17.37 12.88
C ALA A 29 9.56 -17.16 13.70
N VAL A 30 8.48 -17.88 13.35
CA VAL A 30 7.20 -17.79 14.07
C VAL A 30 7.33 -18.27 15.53
N ARG A 31 8.16 -19.28 15.80
CA ARG A 31 8.42 -19.78 17.17
C ARG A 31 8.97 -18.75 18.15
N ARG A 32 9.50 -17.62 17.66
CA ARG A 32 9.90 -16.49 18.53
C ARG A 32 8.70 -15.81 19.20
N LEU A 33 7.51 -15.91 18.58
CA LEU A 33 6.25 -15.38 19.10
C LEU A 33 5.32 -16.48 19.61
N LEU A 34 5.28 -17.64 18.94
CA LEU A 34 4.42 -18.77 19.29
C LEU A 34 5.23 -20.08 19.38
N PRO A 35 5.86 -20.39 20.53
CA PRO A 35 6.83 -21.48 20.65
C PRO A 35 6.28 -22.89 20.32
N ALA A 36 4.99 -23.12 20.56
CA ALA A 36 4.34 -24.41 20.35
C ALA A 36 4.07 -24.74 18.87
N VAL A 37 4.18 -23.76 17.95
CA VAL A 37 3.86 -23.98 16.54
C VAL A 37 4.79 -25.01 15.90
N THR A 38 4.22 -25.87 15.06
CA THR A 38 4.90 -26.87 14.26
C THR A 38 4.76 -26.56 12.77
N GLU A 39 5.55 -27.23 11.93
CA GLU A 39 5.43 -27.07 10.47
C GLU A 39 4.05 -27.51 9.96
N HIS A 40 3.42 -28.47 10.63
CA HIS A 40 2.10 -29.00 10.26
C HIS A 40 0.95 -28.01 10.51
N ASP A 41 1.14 -27.05 11.42
CA ASP A 41 0.16 -25.99 11.70
C ASP A 41 0.15 -24.90 10.62
N LEU A 42 1.17 -24.88 9.75
CA LEU A 42 1.28 -23.89 8.69
C LEU A 42 0.55 -24.33 7.42
N ARG A 43 -0.12 -23.37 6.78
CA ARG A 43 -0.74 -23.56 5.45
C ARG A 43 -0.24 -22.49 4.48
N PRO A 44 -0.17 -22.78 3.17
CA PRO A 44 0.15 -21.78 2.17
C PRO A 44 -0.81 -20.58 2.24
N SER A 45 -0.26 -19.40 2.03
CA SER A 45 -1.01 -18.15 1.93
C SER A 45 -0.41 -17.31 0.81
N PRO A 46 -1.23 -16.56 0.04
CA PRO A 46 -0.70 -15.61 -0.93
C PRO A 46 0.14 -14.52 -0.23
N ALA A 47 1.11 -13.99 -0.98
CA ALA A 47 1.88 -12.82 -0.55
C ALA A 47 1.07 -11.54 -0.75
N GLY A 48 1.18 -10.60 0.19
CA GLY A 48 0.65 -9.24 0.05
C GLY A 48 1.76 -8.27 -0.34
N VAL A 49 1.49 -7.38 -1.31
CA VAL A 49 2.40 -6.30 -1.70
C VAL A 49 1.81 -4.97 -1.25
N ARG A 50 2.57 -4.19 -0.48
CA ARG A 50 2.17 -2.83 -0.09
C ARG A 50 2.58 -1.85 -1.18
N ALA A 51 1.65 -1.00 -1.62
CA ALA A 51 1.92 0.10 -2.54
C ALA A 51 2.61 1.27 -1.82
N GLN A 52 3.85 1.04 -1.39
CA GLN A 52 4.67 2.00 -0.65
C GLN A 52 5.46 2.88 -1.61
N ALA A 53 5.29 4.20 -1.52
CA ALA A 53 6.07 5.14 -2.32
C ALA A 53 7.52 5.23 -1.84
N VAL A 54 8.44 5.27 -2.82
CA VAL A 54 9.88 5.44 -2.60
C VAL A 54 10.33 6.71 -3.30
N LEU A 55 10.90 7.65 -2.55
CA LEU A 55 11.42 8.89 -3.09
C LEU A 55 12.72 8.67 -3.88
N LYS A 56 13.16 9.69 -4.62
CA LYS A 56 14.35 9.60 -5.49
C LYS A 56 15.63 9.28 -4.72
N ASP A 57 15.74 9.73 -3.48
CA ASP A 57 16.84 9.44 -2.54
C ASP A 57 16.76 8.03 -1.91
N GLY A 58 15.66 7.31 -2.08
CA GLY A 58 15.43 5.99 -1.48
C GLY A 58 14.64 6.02 -0.18
N THR A 59 14.20 7.20 0.28
CA THR A 59 13.36 7.35 1.47
C THR A 59 11.98 6.74 1.22
N LEU A 60 11.48 5.96 2.18
CA LEU A 60 10.11 5.47 2.19
C LEU A 60 9.19 6.58 2.69
N VAL A 61 8.07 6.82 2.00
CA VAL A 61 7.13 7.84 2.46
C VAL A 61 6.28 7.28 3.61
N ASP A 62 6.41 7.83 4.81
CA ASP A 62 5.75 7.28 5.99
C ASP A 62 4.24 7.61 6.09
N ASP A 63 3.76 8.60 5.33
CA ASP A 63 2.37 9.09 5.38
C ASP A 63 1.74 9.23 3.97
N PHE A 64 0.53 9.79 3.87
CA PHE A 64 -0.14 10.02 2.60
C PHE A 64 0.67 10.88 1.65
N LEU A 65 0.80 10.41 0.41
CA LEU A 65 1.32 11.21 -0.69
C LEU A 65 0.21 11.41 -1.72
N ILE A 66 -0.45 12.56 -1.66
CA ILE A 66 -1.50 12.92 -2.61
C ILE A 66 -0.97 14.01 -3.55
N ARG A 67 -1.12 13.79 -4.85
CA ARG A 67 -0.81 14.77 -5.90
C ARG A 67 -2.07 15.14 -6.65
N GLU A 68 -2.23 16.42 -6.94
CA GLU A 68 -3.40 16.94 -7.62
C GLU A 68 -2.97 17.59 -8.93
N ALA A 69 -3.74 17.37 -9.98
CA ALA A 69 -3.65 18.07 -11.25
C ALA A 69 -5.08 18.55 -11.62
N PRO A 70 -5.27 19.34 -12.70
CA PRO A 70 -6.56 19.94 -13.01
C PRO A 70 -7.74 18.94 -12.97
N HIS A 71 -7.57 17.76 -13.56
CA HIS A 71 -8.62 16.74 -13.64
C HIS A 71 -8.29 15.44 -12.92
N THR A 72 -7.28 15.43 -12.04
CA THR A 72 -6.86 14.20 -11.36
C THR A 72 -6.45 14.43 -9.91
N VAL A 73 -6.78 13.45 -9.07
CA VAL A 73 -6.26 13.31 -7.70
C VAL A 73 -5.58 11.95 -7.60
N HIS A 74 -4.26 11.94 -7.53
CA HIS A 74 -3.44 10.75 -7.41
C HIS A 74 -3.10 10.47 -5.95
N VAL A 75 -3.54 9.32 -5.44
CA VAL A 75 -3.08 8.80 -4.15
C VAL A 75 -1.87 7.91 -4.42
N LEU A 76 -0.67 8.48 -4.29
CA LEU A 76 0.60 7.81 -4.59
C LEU A 76 1.12 6.98 -3.41
N ASN A 77 0.71 7.32 -2.19
CA ASN A 77 1.04 6.57 -0.98
C ASN A 77 -0.12 6.67 0.00
N ALA A 78 -0.48 5.54 0.59
CA ALA A 78 -1.45 5.43 1.68
C ALA A 78 -0.98 4.25 2.56
N PRO A 79 0.01 4.49 3.45
CA PRO A 79 0.58 3.43 4.26
C PRO A 79 -0.36 3.05 5.42
N SER A 80 0.09 2.13 6.27
CA SER A 80 -0.71 1.67 7.42
C SER A 80 -1.21 2.86 8.26
N PRO A 81 -2.49 2.88 8.69
CA PRO A 81 -3.50 1.83 8.52
C PRO A 81 -4.52 2.17 7.43
N ALA A 82 -4.12 2.23 6.15
CA ALA A 82 -5.04 2.56 5.05
C ALA A 82 -6.33 1.73 5.00
N ALA A 83 -6.27 0.43 5.32
CA ALA A 83 -7.46 -0.42 5.38
C ALA A 83 -8.40 -0.03 6.54
N THR A 84 -7.85 0.27 7.72
CA THR A 84 -8.64 0.61 8.92
C THR A 84 -9.15 2.05 8.86
N ALA A 85 -8.41 2.95 8.22
CA ALA A 85 -8.77 4.36 8.03
C ALA A 85 -9.36 4.63 6.63
N CYS A 86 -9.86 3.61 5.93
CA CYS A 86 -10.29 3.75 4.53
C CYS A 86 -11.43 4.77 4.35
N LEU A 87 -12.37 4.84 5.31
CA LEU A 87 -13.50 5.78 5.26
C LEU A 87 -13.06 7.24 5.39
N PRO A 88 -12.29 7.66 6.41
CA PRO A 88 -11.80 9.04 6.47
C PRO A 88 -10.88 9.40 5.30
N ILE A 89 -10.04 8.46 4.83
CA ILE A 89 -9.20 8.67 3.63
C ILE A 89 -10.07 8.89 2.39
N GLY A 90 -11.10 8.05 2.20
CA GLY A 90 -12.04 8.18 1.08
C GLY A 90 -12.73 9.54 1.08
N ARG A 91 -13.15 10.04 2.25
CA ARG A 91 -13.71 11.40 2.39
C ARG A 91 -12.71 12.49 2.05
N GLU A 92 -11.45 12.34 2.46
CA GLU A 92 -10.36 13.26 2.11
C GLU A 92 -10.16 13.33 0.59
N VAL A 93 -10.04 12.17 -0.06
CA VAL A 93 -9.85 12.07 -1.51
C VAL A 93 -11.05 12.65 -2.25
N ALA A 94 -12.27 12.31 -1.86
CA ALA A 94 -13.50 12.83 -2.46
C ALA A 94 -13.58 14.36 -2.36
N ARG A 95 -13.23 14.93 -1.19
CA ARG A 95 -13.24 16.39 -1.00
C ARG A 95 -12.26 17.09 -1.94
N ARG A 96 -11.05 16.54 -2.11
CA ARG A 96 -10.06 17.09 -3.05
C ARG A 96 -10.55 16.98 -4.49
N ALA A 97 -11.13 15.84 -4.86
CA ALA A 97 -11.65 15.63 -6.21
C ALA A 97 -12.79 16.61 -6.55
N LEU A 98 -13.75 16.81 -5.64
CA LEU A 98 -14.84 17.77 -5.81
C LEU A 98 -14.33 19.20 -5.95
N ARG A 99 -13.35 19.60 -5.12
CA ARG A 99 -12.70 20.91 -5.24
C ARG A 99 -12.07 21.10 -6.63
N ARG A 100 -11.31 20.11 -7.12
CA ARG A 100 -10.68 20.17 -8.47
C ARG A 100 -11.70 20.20 -9.60
N ALA A 101 -12.78 19.44 -9.48
CA ALA A 101 -13.87 19.46 -10.43
C ALA A 101 -14.50 20.87 -10.53
N GLN A 102 -14.74 21.53 -9.40
CA GLN A 102 -15.27 22.90 -9.37
C GLN A 102 -14.29 23.91 -9.98
N GLU A 103 -13.01 23.86 -9.61
CA GLU A 103 -11.97 24.76 -10.13
C GLU A 103 -11.81 24.67 -11.65
N THR A 104 -12.01 23.48 -12.22
CA THR A 104 -11.89 23.25 -13.66
C THR A 104 -13.19 23.34 -14.44
N GLY A 105 -14.30 23.69 -13.77
CA GLY A 105 -15.62 23.75 -14.39
C GLY A 105 -16.15 22.40 -14.87
N TRP A 106 -15.60 21.29 -14.37
CA TRP A 106 -16.06 19.95 -14.71
C TRP A 106 -17.50 19.77 -14.24
N ARG A 107 -18.36 19.35 -15.16
CA ARG A 107 -19.75 18.98 -14.86
C ARG A 107 -19.85 17.47 -14.90
N PRO A 108 -20.40 16.83 -13.86
CA PRO A 108 -20.69 15.41 -13.93
C PRO A 108 -21.63 15.16 -15.11
N PRO A 109 -21.47 14.05 -15.85
CA PRO A 109 -22.49 13.64 -16.79
C PRO A 109 -23.83 13.47 -16.06
N ALA A 110 -24.93 13.69 -16.77
CA ALA A 110 -26.26 13.48 -16.20
C ALA A 110 -26.37 12.03 -15.72
N VAL A 111 -26.71 11.84 -14.44
CA VAL A 111 -26.94 10.52 -13.88
C VAL A 111 -28.38 10.13 -14.18
N GLU A 112 -28.61 9.36 -15.24
CA GLU A 112 -29.90 8.69 -15.44
C GLU A 112 -29.85 7.31 -14.78
N SER A 113 -30.82 7.01 -13.91
CA SER A 113 -31.04 5.66 -13.37
C SER A 113 -29.83 5.00 -12.68
N GLY A 114 -28.98 5.77 -12.01
CA GLY A 114 -27.92 5.25 -11.14
C GLY A 114 -26.65 4.79 -11.85
N HIS A 115 -26.51 5.06 -13.15
CA HIS A 115 -25.29 4.87 -13.90
C HIS A 115 -24.76 6.21 -14.42
N CYS A 116 -23.45 6.46 -14.31
CA CYS A 116 -22.82 7.55 -15.04
C CYS A 116 -22.86 7.19 -16.53
N VAL A 117 -23.59 7.97 -17.33
CA VAL A 117 -23.60 7.87 -18.79
C VAL A 117 -22.45 8.67 -19.39
#